data_AF-T1Z0K8-F1
#
_entry.id   AF-T1Z0K8-F1
#
_cell.length_a   1.000
_cell.length_b   1.000
_cell.length_c   1.000
_cell.angle_alpha   90.00
_cell.angle_beta   90.00
_cell.angle_gamma   90.00
#
_symmetry.space_group_name_H-M   'P 1'
#
loop_
_entity.id
_entity.type
_entity.pdbx_description
1 polymer ?
#
loop_
_entity_poly.entity_id
_entity_poly.type
_entity_poly.pdbx_seq_one_letter_code
_entity_poly.pdbx_strand_id
1 'polypeptide(L)'
;GSKIFMSFVKFLKSKDPADGSEEALVVELKALDEHLKSRGPFIAGEKITAVDLSLAPKLYHLEIVLGHFKKWTVPENLTHFHAYKK
;
A
#
# COMPACT_ATOMS: atom_id res chain seq x y z
N GLY A 1 -4.59 5.59 3.41
CA GLY A 1 -3.42 5.76 4.28
C GLY A 1 -2.52 6.88 3.80
N SER A 2 -2.33 7.92 4.61
CA SER A 2 -1.39 9.01 4.29
C SER A 2 0.05 8.67 4.66
N LYS A 3 0.27 7.59 5.44
CA LYS A 3 1.60 7.22 5.95
C LYS A 3 2.17 5.96 5.29
N ILE A 4 1.53 5.44 4.23
CA ILE A 4 1.94 4.20 3.53
C ILE A 4 3.45 4.15 3.27
N PHE A 5 4.05 5.22 2.75
CA PHE A 5 5.48 5.21 2.44
C PHE A 5 6.35 5.09 3.70
N MET A 6 5.98 5.78 4.78
CA MET A 6 6.74 5.73 6.04
C MET A 6 6.59 4.36 6.71
N SER A 7 5.38 3.79 6.76
CA SER A 7 5.15 2.45 7.30
C SER A 7 5.82 1.36 6.46
N PHE A 8 5.80 1.49 5.13
CA PHE A 8 6.55 0.62 4.22
C PHE A 8 8.05 0.64 4.53
N VAL A 9 8.68 1.81 4.58
CA VAL A 9 10.13 1.92 4.83
C VAL A 9 10.47 1.39 6.24
N LYS A 10 9.61 1.61 7.23
CA LYS A 10 9.80 1.06 8.58
C LYS A 10 9.77 -0.47 8.55
N PHE A 11 8.74 -1.07 7.95
CA PHE A 11 8.61 -2.53 7.86
C PHE A 11 9.75 -3.17 7.08
N LEU A 12 10.15 -2.56 5.97
CA LEU A 12 11.28 -3.00 5.16
C LEU A 12 12.58 -3.06 5.99
N LYS A 13 12.86 -2.03 6.78
CA LYS A 13 14.09 -1.92 7.59
C LYS A 13 14.04 -2.70 8.90
N SER A 14 12.85 -3.07 9.36
CA SER A 14 12.69 -3.82 10.60
C SER A 14 13.44 -5.15 10.54
N LYS A 15 14.05 -5.53 11.65
CA LYS A 15 14.68 -6.85 11.84
C LYS A 15 13.90 -7.71 12.84
N ASP A 16 12.95 -7.12 13.54
CA ASP A 16 12.17 -7.76 14.59
C ASP A 16 10.74 -8.02 14.06
N PRO A 17 10.34 -9.29 13.88
CA PRO A 17 9.01 -9.61 13.39
C PRO A 17 7.89 -9.21 14.36
N ALA A 18 8.18 -8.90 15.62
CA ALA A 18 7.19 -8.52 16.63
C ALA A 18 7.10 -7.01 16.88
N ASP A 19 7.78 -6.17 16.09
CA ASP A 19 7.85 -4.72 16.33
C ASP A 19 6.60 -3.92 15.88
N GLY A 20 5.58 -4.62 15.38
CA GLY A 20 4.31 -4.03 14.95
C GLY A 20 4.36 -3.30 13.60
N SER A 21 5.48 -3.36 12.87
CA SER A 21 5.66 -2.58 11.65
C SER A 21 4.86 -3.12 10.45
N GLU A 22 4.63 -4.43 10.40
CA GLU A 22 3.78 -5.06 9.38
C GLU A 22 2.31 -4.66 9.57
N GLU A 23 1.80 -4.75 10.79
CA GLU A 23 0.42 -4.41 11.14
C GLU A 23 0.15 -2.94 10.83
N ALA A 24 1.09 -2.06 11.16
CA ALA A 24 1.00 -0.64 10.81
C ALA A 24 0.93 -0.40 9.30
N LEU A 25 1.69 -1.16 8.50
CA LEU A 25 1.59 -1.09 7.04
C LEU A 25 0.22 -1.61 6.55
N VAL A 26 -0.24 -2.75 7.06
CA VAL A 26 -1.53 -3.34 6.70
C VAL A 26 -2.69 -2.40 7.04
N VAL A 27 -2.65 -1.68 8.16
CA VAL A 27 -3.66 -0.66 8.52
C VAL A 27 -3.71 0.46 7.48
N GLU A 28 -2.55 0.96 7.04
CA GLU A 28 -2.48 2.03 6.04
C GLU A 28 -2.99 1.58 4.66
N LEU A 29 -2.70 0.32 4.28
CA LEU A 29 -3.19 -0.30 3.04
C LEU A 29 -4.71 -0.56 3.09
N LYS A 30 -5.24 -1.06 4.22
CA LYS A 30 -6.69 -1.20 4.43
C LYS A 30 -7.41 0.14 4.32
N ALA A 31 -6.84 1.20 4.89
CA ALA A 31 -7.40 2.54 4.77
C ALA A 31 -7.38 3.08 3.32
N LEU A 32 -6.42 2.65 2.49
CA LEU A 32 -6.43 2.97 1.06
C LEU A 32 -7.48 2.14 0.32
N ASP A 33 -7.59 0.84 0.59
CA ASP A 33 -8.59 -0.04 -0.02
C ASP A 33 -10.02 0.46 0.24
N GLU A 34 -10.37 0.81 1.48
CA GLU A 34 -11.70 1.36 1.80
C GLU A 34 -11.95 2.74 1.16
N HIS A 35 -10.91 3.55 1.01
CA HIS A 35 -11.03 4.81 0.26
C HIS A 35 -11.31 4.56 -1.23
N LEU A 36 -10.60 3.60 -1.85
CA LEU A 36 -10.81 3.22 -3.25
C LEU A 36 -12.17 2.54 -3.46
N LYS A 37 -12.65 1.76 -2.51
CA LYS A 37 -14.00 1.18 -2.52
C LYS A 37 -15.10 2.23 -2.56
N SER A 38 -14.93 3.31 -1.79
CA SER A 38 -15.95 4.37 -1.68
C SER A 38 -15.85 5.45 -2.76
N ARG A 39 -14.65 5.70 -3.29
CA ARG A 39 -14.37 6.85 -4.18
C ARG A 39 -13.54 6.52 -5.42
N GLY A 40 -13.26 5.25 -5.69
CA GLY A 40 -12.46 4.81 -6.83
C GLY A 40 -13.13 5.06 -8.18
N PRO A 41 -12.50 4.59 -9.28
CA PRO A 41 -11.39 3.63 -9.32
C PRO A 41 -10.01 4.20 -8.96
N PHE A 42 -9.78 5.51 -9.10
CA PHE A 42 -8.52 6.18 -8.74
C PHE A 42 -8.67 7.00 -7.46
N ILE A 43 -7.57 7.55 -6.93
CA ILE A 43 -7.58 8.18 -5.60
C ILE A 43 -8.56 9.36 -5.52
N ALA A 44 -8.77 10.09 -6.61
CA ALA A 44 -9.67 11.25 -6.67
C ALA A 44 -10.95 10.99 -7.49
N GLY A 45 -11.33 9.73 -7.74
CA GLY A 45 -12.50 9.39 -8.54
C GLY A 45 -12.15 8.70 -9.85
N GLU A 46 -12.84 9.10 -10.92
CA GLU A 46 -12.80 8.44 -12.22
C GLU A 46 -11.52 8.65 -13.01
N LYS A 47 -10.72 9.68 -12.67
CA LYS A 47 -9.55 10.07 -13.44
C LYS A 47 -8.29 10.04 -12.60
N ILE A 48 -7.18 9.70 -13.26
CA ILE A 48 -5.84 9.83 -12.71
C ILE A 48 -5.56 11.30 -12.40
N THR A 49 -5.00 11.55 -11.23
CA THR A 49 -4.58 12.88 -10.77
C THR A 49 -3.13 12.86 -10.31
N ALA A 50 -2.60 14.03 -9.93
CA ALA A 50 -1.27 14.14 -9.33
C ALA A 50 -1.10 13.26 -8.08
N VAL A 51 -2.18 12.95 -7.36
CA VAL A 51 -2.13 12.08 -6.18
C VAL A 51 -1.77 10.65 -6.58
N ASP A 52 -2.37 10.15 -7.66
CA ASP A 52 -2.08 8.83 -8.22
C ASP A 52 -0.64 8.75 -8.73
N LEU A 53 -0.21 9.75 -9.50
CA LEU A 53 1.15 9.84 -10.03
C LEU A 53 2.22 9.89 -8.91
N SER A 54 1.88 10.44 -7.76
CA SER A 54 2.74 10.46 -6.58
C SER A 54 2.73 9.13 -5.81
N LEU A 55 1.60 8.41 -5.77
CA LEU A 55 1.45 7.21 -4.95
C LEU A 55 1.78 5.92 -5.70
N ALA A 56 1.35 5.76 -6.96
CA ALA A 56 1.47 4.52 -7.71
C ALA A 56 2.92 3.99 -7.80
N PRO A 57 3.95 4.82 -8.09
CA PRO A 57 5.34 4.34 -8.08
C PRO A 57 5.79 3.81 -6.71
N LYS A 58 5.32 4.42 -5.61
CA LYS A 58 5.65 3.99 -4.25
C LYS A 58 5.02 2.64 -3.92
N LEU A 59 3.80 2.39 -4.39
CA LEU A 59 3.13 1.09 -4.25
C LEU A 59 3.84 0.00 -5.05
N TYR A 60 4.30 0.31 -6.26
CA TYR A 60 5.12 -0.61 -7.05
C TYR A 60 6.43 -0.98 -6.34
N HIS A 61 7.15 0.03 -5.80
CA HIS A 61 8.34 -0.22 -4.98
C HIS A 61 8.04 -1.09 -3.76
N LEU A 62 6.93 -0.85 -3.08
CA LEU A 62 6.50 -1.65 -1.92
C LEU A 62 6.39 -3.13 -2.29
N GLU A 63 5.69 -3.48 -3.37
CA GLU A 63 5.48 -4.89 -3.76
C GLU A 63 6.78 -5.59 -4.14
N ILE A 64 7.59 -4.97 -5.00
CA ILE A 64 8.83 -5.57 -5.47
C ILE A 64 9.83 -5.76 -4.33
N VAL A 65 9.99 -4.73 -3.50
CA VAL A 65 11.00 -4.71 -2.45
C VAL A 65 10.59 -5.61 -1.28
N LEU A 66 9.34 -5.57 -0.83
CA LEU A 66 8.87 -6.47 0.23
C LEU A 66 8.80 -7.93 -0.24
N GLY A 67 8.40 -8.17 -1.49
CA GLY A 67 8.46 -9.51 -2.07
C GLY A 67 9.88 -10.08 -2.11
N HIS A 68 10.87 -9.26 -2.47
CA HIS A 68 12.27 -9.69 -2.52
C HIS A 68 12.87 -9.93 -1.14
N PHE A 69 12.85 -8.90 -0.27
CA PHE A 69 13.60 -8.89 1.00
C PHE A 69 12.84 -9.51 2.17
N LYS A 70 11.51 -9.50 2.15
CA LYS A 70 10.67 -9.97 3.27
C LYS A 70 9.83 -11.20 2.92
N LYS A 71 9.80 -11.63 1.65
CA LYS A 71 8.88 -12.68 1.14
C LYS A 71 7.41 -12.37 1.46
N TRP A 72 7.10 -11.08 1.48
CA TRP A 72 5.81 -10.57 1.89
C TRP A 72 5.03 -10.05 0.68
N THR A 73 3.73 -10.31 0.66
CA THR A 73 2.80 -9.84 -0.38
C THR A 73 1.65 -9.07 0.24
N VAL A 74 1.08 -8.14 -0.52
CA VAL A 74 -0.12 -7.42 -0.05
C VAL A 74 -1.26 -8.42 0.10
N PRO A 75 -2.00 -8.43 1.22
CA PRO A 75 -3.10 -9.37 1.44
C PRO A 75 -4.11 -9.36 0.28
N GLU A 76 -4.48 -10.55 -0.20
CA GLU A 76 -5.32 -10.72 -1.39
C GLU A 76 -6.75 -10.18 -1.18
N ASN A 77 -7.19 -10.09 0.07
CA ASN A 77 -8.51 -9.58 0.43
C ASN A 77 -8.64 -8.04 0.26
N LEU A 78 -7.56 -7.33 -0.06
CA LEU A 78 -7.60 -5.90 -0.40
C LEU A 78 -7.91 -5.72 -1.90
N THR A 79 -9.14 -6.05 -2.27
CA THR A 79 -9.55 -6.20 -3.68
C THR A 79 -9.53 -4.90 -4.47
N HIS A 80 -9.84 -3.75 -3.86
CA HIS A 80 -9.86 -2.44 -4.52
C HIS A 80 -8.44 -1.91 -4.70
N PHE A 81 -7.55 -2.17 -3.73
CA PHE A 81 -6.13 -1.92 -3.87
C PHE A 81 -5.54 -2.71 -5.05
N HIS A 82 -5.86 -4.00 -5.15
CA HIS A 82 -5.39 -4.83 -6.27
C HIS A 82 -5.97 -4.38 -7.61
N ALA A 83 -7.23 -3.93 -7.64
CA ALA A 83 -7.84 -3.36 -8.85
C ALA A 83 -7.18 -2.04 -9.27
N TYR A 84 -6.83 -1.17 -8.32
CA TYR A 84 -6.17 0.11 -8.58
C TYR A 84 -4.78 -0.03 -9.21
N LYS A 85 -4.07 -1.14 -8.95
CA LYS A 85 -2.72 -1.39 -9.50
C LYS A 85 -2.72 -2.02 -10.89
N LYS A 86 -3.86 -2.58 -11.34
CA LYS A 86 -3.97 -3.27 -12.64
C LYS A 86 -4.04 -2.25 -13.78
#